data_AF-A0AAJ4W7G0-F1
#
_entry.id   AF-A0AAJ4W7G0-F1
#
_cell.length_a   1.000
_cell.length_b   1.000
_cell.length_c   1.000
_cell.angle_alpha   90.00
_cell.angle_beta   90.00
_cell.angle_gamma   90.00
#
_symmetry.space_group_name_H-M   'P 1'
#
loop_
_entity.id
_entity.type
_entity.pdbx_description
1 polymer ?
#
loop_
_entity_poly.entity_id
_entity_poly.type
_entity_poly.pdbx_seq_one_letter_code
_entity_poly.pdbx_strand_id
1 'polypeptide(L)'
;MTFSARMMTTALTGVCIVLLLLYARWLGNQLSQLRNEKQQAVVALAEERAYSAKIRAQYRQIQEVMDDVAEQKQESEKRTVALQRALAQSQLASPCVAEPVPDAVTQRLRERVAEVNATAAGAKNAVPPVPGT
;
A
#
# COMPACT_ATOMS: atom_id res chain seq x y z
N MET A 1 -69.58 -23.16 53.24
CA MET A 1 -68.40 -23.68 52.51
C MET A 1 -68.11 -22.97 51.18
N THR A 2 -69.06 -22.21 50.60
CA THR A 2 -68.89 -21.52 49.31
C THR A 2 -67.97 -20.29 49.33
N PHE A 3 -67.83 -19.61 50.48
CA PHE A 3 -66.99 -18.41 50.62
C PHE A 3 -65.48 -18.72 50.57
N SER A 4 -65.02 -19.77 51.27
CA SER A 4 -63.60 -20.21 51.19
C SER A 4 -63.20 -20.70 49.80
N ALA A 5 -64.10 -21.39 49.09
CA ALA A 5 -63.82 -21.87 47.74
C ALA A 5 -63.62 -20.70 46.75
N ARG A 6 -64.44 -19.64 46.85
CA ARG A 6 -64.29 -18.44 46.03
C ARG A 6 -62.98 -17.71 46.31
N MET A 7 -62.60 -17.55 47.59
CA MET A 7 -61.34 -16.92 47.98
C MET A 7 -60.10 -17.71 47.52
N MET A 8 -60.15 -19.04 47.56
CA MET A 8 -59.07 -19.89 47.01
C MET A 8 -58.94 -19.73 45.50
N THR A 9 -60.05 -19.68 44.74
CA THR A 9 -59.99 -19.49 43.29
C THR A 9 -59.45 -18.12 42.88
N THR A 10 -59.77 -17.06 43.62
CA THR A 10 -59.24 -15.71 43.36
C THR A 10 -57.74 -15.60 43.69
N ALA A 11 -57.28 -16.27 44.74
CA ALA A 11 -55.85 -16.30 45.05
C ALA A 11 -55.05 -17.05 43.97
N LEU A 12 -55.58 -18.18 43.50
CA LEU A 12 -54.92 -19.03 42.50
C LEU A 12 -54.85 -18.35 41.12
N THR A 13 -55.93 -17.66 40.72
CA THR A 13 -55.94 -16.84 39.51
C THR A 13 -54.96 -15.67 39.58
N GLY A 14 -54.87 -14.98 40.74
CA GLY A 14 -53.87 -13.94 40.96
C GLY A 14 -52.43 -14.45 40.79
N VAL A 15 -52.11 -15.61 41.37
CA VAL A 15 -50.79 -16.25 41.21
C VAL A 15 -50.52 -16.62 39.76
N CYS A 16 -51.50 -17.18 39.05
CA CYS A 16 -51.36 -17.48 37.62
C CYS A 16 -51.07 -16.24 36.77
N ILE A 17 -51.74 -15.12 37.04
CA ILE A 17 -51.51 -13.85 36.33
C ILE A 17 -50.09 -13.34 36.59
N VAL A 18 -49.63 -13.37 37.84
CA VAL A 18 -48.26 -12.94 38.18
C VAL A 18 -47.21 -13.82 37.49
N LEU A 19 -47.40 -15.14 37.46
CA LEU A 19 -46.51 -16.07 36.76
C LEU A 19 -46.47 -15.79 35.24
N LEU A 20 -47.63 -15.50 34.62
CA LEU A 20 -47.70 -15.15 33.20
C LEU A 20 -46.98 -13.83 32.90
N LEU A 21 -47.09 -12.82 33.77
CA LEU A 21 -46.40 -11.55 33.61
C LEU A 21 -44.88 -11.71 33.74
N LEU A 22 -44.41 -12.52 34.70
CA LEU A 22 -43.00 -12.84 34.84
C LEU A 22 -42.47 -13.60 33.62
N TYR A 23 -43.25 -14.56 33.12
CA TYR A 23 -42.89 -15.31 31.91
C TYR A 23 -42.82 -14.42 30.67
N ALA A 24 -43.80 -13.52 30.48
CA ALA A 24 -43.80 -12.55 29.40
C ALA A 24 -42.61 -11.58 29.48
N ARG A 25 -42.26 -11.12 30.69
CA ARG A 25 -41.07 -10.28 30.94
C ARG A 25 -39.79 -11.02 30.59
N TRP A 26 -39.67 -12.29 30.97
CA TRP A 26 -38.51 -13.13 30.67
C TRP A 26 -38.38 -13.39 29.16
N LEU A 27 -39.48 -13.71 28.48
CA LEU A 27 -39.52 -13.88 27.03
C LEU A 27 -39.13 -12.60 26.29
N GLY A 28 -39.63 -11.44 26.73
CA GLY A 28 -39.26 -10.15 26.18
C GLY A 28 -37.76 -9.89 26.32
N ASN A 29 -37.17 -10.24 27.46
CA ASN A 29 -35.73 -10.14 27.68
C ASN A 29 -34.93 -11.05 26.74
N GLN A 30 -35.33 -12.32 26.60
CA GLN A 30 -34.70 -13.28 25.69
C GLN A 30 -34.78 -12.84 24.22
N LEU A 31 -35.94 -12.37 23.78
CA LEU A 31 -36.14 -11.82 22.43
C LEU A 31 -35.27 -10.59 22.19
N SER A 32 -35.12 -9.73 23.19
CA SER A 32 -34.26 -8.54 23.08
C SER A 32 -32.78 -8.90 22.95
N GLN A 33 -32.31 -9.92 23.69
CA GLN A 33 -30.94 -10.41 23.58
C GLN A 33 -30.68 -11.00 22.18
N LEU A 34 -31.55 -11.90 21.71
CA LEU A 34 -31.46 -12.49 20.37
C LEU A 34 -31.47 -11.42 19.27
N ARG A 35 -32.31 -10.39 19.41
CA ARG A 35 -32.36 -9.27 18.46
C ARG A 35 -31.05 -8.50 18.45
N ASN A 36 -30.48 -8.21 19.62
CA ASN A 36 -29.21 -7.49 19.73
C ASN A 36 -28.06 -8.29 19.12
N GLU A 37 -27.98 -9.60 19.38
CA GLU A 37 -26.97 -10.49 18.77
C GLU A 37 -27.11 -10.55 17.25
N LYS A 38 -28.34 -10.70 16.74
CA LYS A 38 -28.61 -10.66 15.29
C LYS A 38 -28.19 -9.33 14.68
N GLN A 39 -28.47 -8.23 15.36
CA GLN A 39 -28.13 -6.90 14.88
C GLN A 39 -26.61 -6.68 14.88
N GLN A 40 -25.90 -7.17 15.89
CA GLN A 40 -24.43 -7.16 15.92
C GLN A 40 -23.84 -7.98 14.77
N ALA A 41 -24.36 -9.18 14.51
CA ALA A 41 -23.90 -10.02 13.40
C ALA A 41 -24.16 -9.37 12.03
N VAL A 42 -25.29 -8.68 11.86
CA VAL A 42 -25.61 -7.94 10.63
C VAL A 42 -24.66 -6.75 10.44
N VAL A 43 -24.36 -6.01 11.50
CA VAL A 43 -23.40 -4.90 11.45
C VAL A 43 -22.00 -5.42 11.11
N ALA A 44 -21.53 -6.49 11.75
CA ALA A 44 -20.25 -7.11 11.42
C ALA A 44 -20.18 -7.55 9.95
N LEU A 45 -21.23 -8.20 9.44
CA LEU A 45 -21.30 -8.57 8.02
C LEU A 45 -21.32 -7.35 7.09
N ALA A 46 -21.97 -6.25 7.48
CA ALA A 46 -21.96 -5.01 6.71
C ALA A 46 -20.57 -4.38 6.68
N GLU A 47 -19.85 -4.38 7.80
CA GLU A 47 -18.47 -3.92 7.92
C GLU A 47 -17.52 -4.76 7.07
N GLU A 48 -17.63 -6.09 7.12
CA GLU A 48 -16.83 -6.99 6.27
C GLU A 48 -17.09 -6.76 4.78
N ARG A 49 -18.36 -6.54 4.39
CA ARG A 49 -18.72 -6.23 3.00
C ARG A 49 -18.16 -4.87 2.56
N ALA A 50 -18.21 -3.87 3.43
CA ALA A 50 -17.62 -2.56 3.16
C ALA A 50 -16.09 -2.65 3.02
N TYR A 51 -15.44 -3.39 3.91
CA TYR A 51 -14.00 -3.64 3.85
C TYR A 51 -13.61 -4.40 2.57
N SER A 52 -14.38 -5.44 2.21
CA SER A 52 -14.20 -6.18 0.96
C SER A 52 -14.39 -5.32 -0.28
N ALA A 53 -15.32 -4.35 -0.25
CA ALA A 53 -15.50 -3.39 -1.34
C ALA A 53 -14.31 -2.43 -1.44
N LYS A 54 -13.78 -1.96 -0.31
CA LYS A 54 -12.59 -1.11 -0.25
C LYS A 54 -11.36 -1.82 -0.82
N ILE A 55 -11.14 -3.08 -0.46
CA ILE A 55 -10.04 -3.89 -1.01
C ILE A 55 -10.19 -4.01 -2.53
N ARG A 56 -11.39 -4.34 -3.03
CA ARG A 56 -11.63 -4.43 -4.48
C ARG A 56 -11.36 -3.12 -5.21
N ALA A 57 -11.70 -1.98 -4.61
CA ALA A 57 -11.37 -0.68 -5.18
C ALA A 57 -9.86 -0.43 -5.21
N GLN A 58 -9.15 -0.76 -4.13
CA GLN A 58 -7.68 -0.65 -4.08
C GLN A 58 -7.01 -1.53 -5.13
N TYR A 59 -7.47 -2.77 -5.32
CA TYR A 59 -6.93 -3.64 -6.38
C TYR A 59 -7.10 -3.05 -7.78
N ARG A 60 -8.26 -2.44 -8.08
CA ARG A 60 -8.44 -1.77 -9.38
C ARG A 60 -7.49 -0.60 -9.56
N GLN A 61 -7.31 0.22 -8.53
CA GLN A 61 -6.39 1.35 -8.59
C GLN A 61 -4.94 0.89 -8.80
N ILE A 62 -4.52 -0.19 -8.13
CA ILE A 62 -3.20 -0.79 -8.33
C ILE A 62 -3.04 -1.30 -9.76
N GLN A 63 -4.08 -1.94 -10.31
CA GLN A 63 -4.05 -2.45 -11.68
C GLN A 63 -3.95 -1.31 -12.70
N GLU A 64 -4.71 -0.23 -12.51
CA GLU A 64 -4.64 0.97 -13.35
C GLU A 64 -3.24 1.60 -13.33
N VAL A 65 -2.65 1.78 -12.15
CA VAL A 65 -1.27 2.28 -12.04
C VAL A 65 -0.25 1.34 -12.68
N MET A 66 -0.45 0.03 -12.59
CA MET A 66 0.43 -0.95 -13.21
C MET A 66 0.34 -0.90 -14.74
N ASP A 67 -0.87 -0.73 -15.29
CA ASP A 67 -1.10 -0.56 -16.72
C ASP A 67 -0.47 0.75 -17.22
N ASP A 68 -0.63 1.86 -16.50
CA ASP A 68 0.02 3.14 -16.80
C ASP A 68 1.55 3.04 -16.80
N VAL A 69 2.13 2.33 -15.82
CA VAL A 69 3.57 2.11 -15.75
C VAL A 69 4.06 1.26 -16.92
N ALA A 70 3.29 0.25 -17.33
CA ALA A 70 3.62 -0.56 -18.50
C ALA A 70 3.60 0.27 -19.78
N GLU A 71 2.60 1.13 -19.95
CA GLU A 71 2.50 2.05 -21.09
C GLU A 71 3.66 3.06 -21.09
N GLN A 72 3.94 3.72 -19.97
CA GLN A 72 5.06 4.65 -19.84
C GLN A 72 6.41 3.98 -20.11
N LYS A 73 6.59 2.73 -19.65
CA LYS A 73 7.81 1.98 -19.95
C LYS A 73 7.95 1.73 -21.45
N GLN A 74 6.88 1.32 -22.11
CA GLN A 74 6.88 1.10 -23.55
C GLN A 74 7.15 2.39 -24.34
N GLU A 75 6.57 3.52 -23.92
CA GLU A 75 6.87 4.82 -24.51
C GLU A 75 8.33 5.22 -24.31
N SER A 76 8.84 5.05 -23.09
CA SER A 76 10.23 5.34 -22.76
C SER A 76 11.19 4.50 -23.59
N GLU A 77 10.93 3.20 -23.76
CA GLU A 77 11.72 2.33 -24.63
C GLU A 77 11.69 2.78 -26.10
N LYS A 78 10.54 3.21 -26.62
CA LYS A 78 10.46 3.78 -27.98
C LYS A 78 11.30 5.05 -28.10
N ARG A 79 11.26 5.93 -27.10
CA ARG A 79 12.04 7.19 -27.07
C ARG A 79 13.53 6.91 -26.96
N THR A 80 13.97 5.97 -26.13
CA THR A 80 15.40 5.62 -26.01
C THR A 80 15.93 5.01 -27.29
N VAL A 81 15.17 4.13 -27.96
CA VAL A 81 15.55 3.58 -29.27
C VAL A 81 15.64 4.67 -30.33
N ALA A 82 14.68 5.62 -30.35
CA ALA A 82 14.73 6.75 -31.27
C ALA A 82 15.96 7.64 -31.03
N LEU A 83 16.27 7.96 -29.76
CA LEU A 83 17.45 8.74 -29.39
C LEU A 83 18.76 8.01 -29.72
N GLN A 84 18.84 6.70 -29.50
CA GLN A 84 20.01 5.90 -29.88
C GLN A 84 20.23 5.92 -31.40
N ARG A 85 19.16 5.80 -32.19
CA ARG A 85 19.25 5.94 -33.66
C ARG A 85 19.68 7.33 -34.08
N ALA A 86 19.12 8.37 -33.47
CA ALA A 86 19.51 9.76 -33.74
C ALA A 86 20.98 10.02 -33.39
N LEU A 87 21.46 9.48 -32.26
CA LEU A 87 22.88 9.55 -31.86
C LEU A 87 23.77 8.83 -32.87
N ALA A 88 23.44 7.58 -33.24
CA ALA A 88 24.22 6.83 -34.24
C ALA A 88 24.28 7.58 -35.58
N GLN A 89 23.16 8.15 -36.04
CA GLN A 89 23.12 8.97 -37.24
C GLN A 89 23.97 10.24 -37.11
N SER A 90 23.90 10.94 -35.97
CA SER A 90 24.70 12.15 -35.74
C SER A 90 26.21 11.86 -35.63
N GLN A 91 26.58 10.70 -35.09
CA GLN A 91 27.96 10.23 -35.02
C GLN A 91 28.49 9.88 -36.40
N LEU A 92 27.70 9.20 -37.24
CA LEU A 92 28.06 8.90 -38.63
C LEU A 92 28.14 10.16 -39.50
N ALA A 93 27.31 11.16 -39.22
CA ALA A 93 27.33 12.45 -39.91
C ALA A 93 28.47 13.38 -39.43
N SER A 94 29.08 13.09 -38.28
CA SER A 94 30.20 13.86 -37.76
C SER A 94 31.52 13.41 -38.40
N PRO A 95 32.22 14.29 -39.14
CA PRO A 95 33.47 13.94 -39.81
C PRO A 95 34.59 13.50 -38.83
N CYS A 96 34.49 13.91 -37.56
CA CYS A 96 35.47 13.59 -36.51
C CYS A 96 35.41 12.14 -36.00
N VAL A 97 34.36 11.36 -36.30
CA VAL A 97 34.23 9.96 -35.85
C VAL A 97 34.85 8.98 -36.85
N ALA A 98 34.92 9.36 -38.12
CA ALA A 98 35.49 8.54 -39.19
C ALA A 98 37.04 8.59 -39.23
N GLU A 99 37.65 9.62 -38.64
CA GLU A 99 39.09 9.72 -38.53
C GLU A 99 39.60 8.98 -37.28
N PRO A 100 40.45 7.94 -37.43
CA PRO A 100 41.10 7.33 -36.29
C PRO A 100 41.93 8.40 -35.57
N VAL A 101 41.65 8.59 -34.27
CA VAL A 101 42.41 9.52 -33.42
C VAL A 101 43.90 9.13 -33.52
N PRO A 102 44.80 10.04 -33.92
CA PRO A 102 46.22 9.72 -34.05
C PRO A 102 46.79 9.20 -32.73
N ASP A 103 47.55 8.10 -32.77
CA ASP A 103 48.11 7.44 -31.58
C ASP A 103 48.96 8.36 -30.69
N ALA A 104 49.55 9.41 -31.28
CA ALA A 104 50.29 10.43 -30.53
C ALA A 104 49.40 11.25 -29.56
N VAL A 105 48.13 11.49 -29.93
CA VAL A 105 47.18 12.25 -29.10
C VAL A 105 46.66 11.36 -27.96
N THR A 106 46.43 10.07 -28.22
CA THR A 106 46.02 9.12 -27.18
C THR A 106 47.14 8.82 -26.19
N GLN A 107 48.40 8.77 -26.64
CA GLN A 107 49.58 8.69 -25.76
C GLN A 107 49.73 9.94 -24.88
N ARG A 108 49.63 11.15 -25.45
CA ARG A 108 49.67 12.38 -24.65
C ARG A 108 48.54 12.47 -23.62
N LEU A 109 47.34 12.01 -23.97
CA LEU A 109 46.22 11.95 -23.02
C LEU A 109 46.50 10.95 -21.90
N ARG A 110 47.07 9.77 -22.20
CA ARG A 110 47.48 8.81 -21.17
C ARG A 110 48.58 9.37 -20.26
N GLU A 111 49.56 10.06 -20.81
CA GLU A 111 50.63 10.71 -20.04
C GLU A 111 50.08 11.82 -19.13
N ARG A 112 49.20 12.69 -19.65
CA ARG A 112 48.54 13.73 -18.86
C ARG A 112 47.63 13.16 -17.78
N VAL A 113 46.91 12.09 -18.07
CA VAL A 113 46.10 11.39 -17.07
C VAL A 113 47.00 10.77 -16.01
N ALA A 114 48.12 10.15 -16.38
CA ALA A 114 49.09 9.62 -15.41
C ALA A 114 49.71 10.72 -14.54
N GLU A 115 50.04 11.88 -15.12
CA GLU A 115 50.57 13.05 -14.41
C GLU A 115 49.54 13.65 -13.44
N VAL A 116 48.28 13.78 -13.87
CA VAL A 116 47.16 14.24 -13.03
C VAL A 116 46.88 13.24 -11.90
N ASN A 117 46.94 11.94 -12.18
CA ASN A 117 46.71 10.92 -11.17
C ASN A 117 47.87 10.86 -10.15
N ALA A 118 49.11 11.06 -10.60
CA ALA A 118 50.28 11.17 -9.74
C ALA A 118 50.27 12.43 -8.86
N THR A 119 49.84 13.57 -9.41
CA THR A 119 49.68 14.82 -8.65
C THR A 119 48.50 14.76 -7.67
N ALA A 120 47.39 14.11 -8.03
CA ALA A 120 46.28 13.85 -7.13
C ALA A 120 46.65 12.88 -5.99
N ALA A 121 47.45 11.84 -6.29
CA ALA A 121 47.99 10.93 -5.28
C ALA A 121 49.01 11.62 -4.36
N GLY A 122 49.86 12.50 -4.91
CA GLY A 122 50.79 13.34 -4.15
C GLY A 122 50.08 14.35 -3.24
N ALA A 123 48.98 14.95 -3.70
CA ALA A 123 48.15 15.87 -2.91
C ALA A 123 47.43 15.15 -1.75
N LYS A 124 47.06 13.87 -1.92
CA LYS A 124 46.47 13.05 -0.85
C LYS A 124 47.45 12.76 0.30
N ASN A 125 48.75 12.76 0.02
CA ASN A 125 49.81 12.60 1.02
C ASN A 125 50.27 13.94 1.63
N ALA A 126 49.74 15.07 1.17
CA ALA A 126 50.12 16.41 1.61
C ALA A 126 49.06 17.07 2.53
N VAL A 127 48.05 16.34 2.99
CA VAL A 127 47.14 16.83 4.05
C VAL A 127 47.83 16.62 5.40
N PRO A 128 48.34 17.67 6.08
CA PRO A 128 48.85 17.54 7.43
C PRO A 128 47.69 17.16 8.38
N PRO A 129 47.95 16.39 9.45
CA PRO A 129 46.95 16.11 10.46
C PRO A 129 46.46 17.42 11.06
N VAL A 130 45.15 17.63 11.07
CA VAL A 130 44.50 18.72 11.81
C VAL A 130 44.96 18.60 13.27
N PRO A 131 45.64 19.60 13.85
CA PRO A 131 45.97 19.57 15.26
C PRO A 131 44.67 19.71 16.05
N GLY A 132 44.37 18.71 16.86
CA GLY A 132 43.27 18.76 17.81
C GLY A 132 43.52 19.84 18.85
N THR A 133 42.49 20.64 19.08
CA THR A 133 42.18 21.31 20.35
C THR A 133 40.76 20.96 20.72
#